data_AF-A0A6G1SF34-F1
#
_entry.id   AF-A0A6G1SF34-F1
#
_cell.length_a   1.000
_cell.length_b   1.000
_cell.length_c   1.000
_cell.angle_alpha   90.00
_cell.angle_beta   90.00
_cell.angle_gamma   90.00
#
_symmetry.space_group_name_H-M   'P 1'
#
loop_
_entity.id
_entity.type
_entity.pdbx_description
1 polymer ?
#
loop_
_entity_poly.entity_id
_entity_poly.type
_entity_poly.pdbx_seq_one_letter_code
_entity_poly.pdbx_strand_id
1 'polypeptide(L)'
;MPYLVDTHNQLSCQISQSEQLEQHLHKQKAQTKSQASPKHQQRFNGGNGGSAAVTGGAPASNTKVVEVQNTKVEPFVVSPQQVLEVYRSRLTKYEQSEILHYPEIYFIGANPNKSRLQPGASAGGTVGTGNGSELLACKNYGFDDASGSYIHVAHDHIAYRYEMLKVIGKGSFGSVIRAFDHKNMQNVALKMVRNEKRFHQQAQTEINILRHLREKDINNSMNVIHMF
;
A
#
# COMPACT_ATOMS: atom_id res chain seq x y z
N MET A 1 -35.59 11.65 -1.13
CA MET A 1 -34.25 11.26 -1.61
C MET A 1 -33.18 11.54 -0.54
N PRO A 2 -33.09 10.75 0.56
CA PRO A 2 -32.12 11.03 1.65
C PRO A 2 -30.79 10.25 1.54
N TYR A 3 -30.74 9.13 0.79
CA TYR A 3 -29.60 8.18 0.81
C TYR A 3 -28.31 8.64 0.10
N LEU A 4 -28.39 9.66 -0.78
CA LEU A 4 -27.24 10.09 -1.61
C LEU A 4 -26.27 11.03 -0.86
N VAL A 5 -26.77 11.78 0.14
CA VAL A 5 -25.96 12.73 0.90
C VAL A 5 -25.10 12.00 1.94
N ASP A 6 -25.62 10.92 2.52
CA ASP A 6 -24.91 10.11 3.51
C ASP A 6 -23.71 9.35 2.92
N THR A 7 -23.81 8.86 1.69
CA THR A 7 -22.70 8.17 1.01
C THR A 7 -21.57 9.12 0.63
N HIS A 8 -21.90 10.33 0.16
CA HIS A 8 -20.88 11.37 -0.10
C HIS A 8 -20.19 11.84 1.19
N ASN A 9 -20.93 12.03 2.29
CA ASN A 9 -20.36 12.39 3.58
C ASN A 9 -19.53 11.25 4.21
N GLN A 10 -19.93 9.99 4.06
CA GLN A 10 -19.16 8.85 4.59
C GLN A 10 -17.87 8.63 3.80
N LEU A 11 -17.90 8.73 2.47
CA LEU A 11 -16.71 8.60 1.62
C LEU A 11 -15.70 9.74 1.79
N SER A 12 -16.20 10.99 1.92
CA SER A 12 -15.34 12.14 2.23
C SER A 12 -14.76 12.07 3.66
N CYS A 13 -15.54 11.55 4.62
CA CYS A 13 -15.07 11.32 5.99
C CYS A 13 -13.96 10.25 6.05
N GLN A 14 -14.02 9.19 5.24
CA GLN A 14 -12.97 8.17 5.19
C GLN A 14 -11.65 8.68 4.58
N ILE A 15 -11.72 9.52 3.53
CA ILE A 15 -10.54 10.20 2.98
C ILE A 15 -9.94 11.17 4.04
N SER A 16 -10.79 11.88 4.77
CA SER A 16 -10.34 12.78 5.83
C SER A 16 -9.71 12.02 7.01
N GLN A 17 -10.24 10.86 7.39
CA GLN A 17 -9.69 10.02 8.46
C GLN A 17 -8.36 9.38 8.10
N SER A 18 -8.16 8.95 6.84
CA SER A 18 -6.87 8.42 6.39
C SER A 18 -5.80 9.53 6.32
N GLU A 19 -6.16 10.73 5.89
CA GLU A 19 -5.29 11.92 5.93
C GLU A 19 -4.89 12.29 7.37
N GLN A 20 -5.82 12.24 8.33
CA GLN A 20 -5.54 12.51 9.74
C GLN A 20 -4.63 11.46 10.38
N LEU A 21 -4.80 10.18 10.02
CA LEU A 21 -3.95 9.10 10.50
C LEU A 21 -2.51 9.21 9.97
N GLU A 22 -2.33 9.58 8.69
CA GLU A 22 -1.02 9.82 8.08
C GLU A 22 -0.28 11.01 8.70
N GLN A 23 -1.00 12.09 9.02
CA GLN A 23 -0.43 13.24 9.74
C GLN A 23 0.01 12.87 11.17
N HIS A 24 -0.76 12.01 11.85
CA HIS A 24 -0.41 11.54 13.19
C HIS A 24 0.83 10.62 13.16
N LEU A 25 0.91 9.72 12.18
CA LEU A 25 2.07 8.82 12.02
C LEU A 25 3.35 9.58 11.64
N HIS A 26 3.25 10.63 10.81
CA HIS A 26 4.37 11.52 10.51
C HIS A 26 4.86 12.31 11.73
N LYS A 27 3.93 12.76 12.60
CA LYS A 27 4.29 13.43 13.86
C LYS A 27 5.00 12.50 14.85
N GLN A 28 4.58 11.23 14.94
CA GLN A 28 5.25 10.23 15.80
C GLN A 28 6.65 9.84 15.30
N LYS A 29 6.86 9.78 13.97
CA LYS A 29 8.19 9.53 13.37
C LYS A 29 9.16 10.71 13.52
N ALA A 30 8.65 11.94 13.62
CA ALA A 30 9.46 13.12 13.89
C ALA A 30 9.95 13.18 15.35
N GLN A 31 9.16 12.68 16.30
CA GLN A 31 9.52 12.64 17.73
C GLN A 31 10.52 11.53 18.10
N THR A 32 10.64 10.48 17.29
CA THR A 32 11.57 9.37 17.53
C THR A 32 13.00 9.63 17.00
N LYS A 33 13.24 10.76 16.32
CA LYS A 33 14.58 11.15 15.83
C LYS A 33 15.37 12.06 16.78
N SER A 34 14.82 12.47 17.92
CA SER A 34 15.47 13.40 18.86
C SER A 34 16.09 12.75 20.10
N GLN A 35 16.15 11.42 20.20
CA GLN A 35 16.91 10.72 21.25
C GLN A 35 17.97 9.79 20.63
N ALA A 36 19.07 10.39 20.17
CA ALA A 36 20.34 9.67 19.98
C ALA A 36 21.41 10.43 20.77
N SER A 37 21.72 9.94 21.98
CA SER A 37 22.77 10.50 22.84
C SER A 37 24.17 10.10 22.34
N PRO A 38 25.19 10.96 22.50
CA PRO A 38 26.55 10.71 22.02
C PRO A 38 27.37 9.85 23.00
N LYS A 39 28.33 9.12 22.43
CA LYS A 39 29.31 8.27 23.13
C LYS A 39 30.21 9.12 24.05
N HIS A 40 30.32 8.74 25.32
CA HIS A 40 31.40 9.18 26.20
C HIS A 40 32.15 7.97 26.78
N GLN A 41 33.47 8.07 26.72
CA GLN A 41 34.48 7.07 27.05
C GLN A 41 35.02 7.38 28.44
N GLN A 42 35.01 6.44 29.38
CA GLN A 42 35.98 6.41 30.49
C GLN A 42 35.99 5.05 31.24
N ARG A 43 37.22 4.66 31.60
CA ARG A 43 37.66 3.51 32.43
C ARG A 43 37.08 3.54 33.84
N PHE A 44 36.89 2.38 34.48
CA PHE A 44 37.70 1.87 35.62
C PHE A 44 37.20 0.51 36.16
N ASN A 45 38.03 -0.07 37.02
CA ASN A 45 38.22 -1.46 37.46
C ASN A 45 37.27 -1.95 38.58
N GLY A 46 37.00 -3.27 38.63
CA GLY A 46 37.10 -4.10 39.84
C GLY A 46 35.90 -4.25 40.81
N GLY A 47 35.59 -5.51 41.19
CA GLY A 47 35.25 -5.85 42.59
C GLY A 47 33.84 -6.39 42.94
N ASN A 48 33.69 -7.72 42.85
CA ASN A 48 33.09 -8.69 43.80
C ASN A 48 31.96 -8.31 44.82
N GLY A 49 30.88 -9.12 44.83
CA GLY A 49 30.28 -9.71 46.04
C GLY A 49 29.03 -9.05 46.67
N GLY A 50 27.98 -9.86 46.93
CA GLY A 50 27.04 -9.62 48.03
C GLY A 50 25.54 -9.79 47.74
N SER A 51 24.98 -10.94 48.12
CA SER A 51 23.55 -11.18 48.32
C SER A 51 23.06 -10.54 49.63
N ALA A 52 21.88 -9.93 49.65
CA ALA A 52 20.87 -10.02 50.73
C ALA A 52 19.66 -9.10 50.46
N ALA A 53 18.49 -9.58 50.89
CA ALA A 53 17.15 -9.04 50.71
C ALA A 53 16.79 -7.87 51.64
N VAL A 54 15.64 -7.21 51.39
CA VAL A 54 14.50 -6.97 52.34
C VAL A 54 13.72 -5.63 52.09
N THR A 55 12.40 -5.79 51.88
CA THR A 55 11.20 -4.95 52.18
C THR A 55 10.82 -3.63 51.47
N GLY A 56 9.50 -3.56 51.21
CA GLY A 56 8.65 -2.38 50.97
C GLY A 56 7.96 -2.44 49.60
N GLY A 57 6.65 -2.39 49.37
CA GLY A 57 5.49 -2.03 50.17
C GLY A 57 4.55 -1.13 49.34
N ALA A 58 3.50 -1.71 48.74
CA ALA A 58 2.27 -1.12 48.16
C ALA A 58 2.33 -0.35 46.79
N PRO A 59 1.20 -0.13 46.07
CA PRO A 59 -0.12 -0.77 46.10
C PRO A 59 -0.57 -1.36 44.74
N ALA A 60 -1.65 -2.15 44.77
CA ALA A 60 -2.32 -2.73 43.61
C ALA A 60 -2.95 -1.65 42.70
N SER A 61 -2.44 -1.51 41.48
CA SER A 61 -3.16 -0.83 40.39
C SER A 61 -4.07 -1.84 39.70
N ASN A 62 -5.37 -1.63 39.89
CA ASN A 62 -6.46 -2.40 39.32
C ASN A 62 -6.47 -2.19 37.78
N THR A 63 -5.69 -2.98 37.04
CA THR A 63 -5.74 -2.98 35.59
C THR A 63 -7.04 -3.64 35.16
N LYS A 64 -8.08 -2.85 34.92
CA LYS A 64 -9.20 -3.28 34.09
C LYS A 64 -8.62 -3.64 32.72
N VAL A 65 -8.48 -4.94 32.47
CA VAL A 65 -8.30 -5.48 31.13
C VAL A 65 -9.56 -5.06 30.38
N VAL A 66 -9.46 -3.99 29.60
CA VAL A 66 -10.50 -3.63 28.64
C VAL A 66 -10.38 -4.66 27.54
N GLU A 67 -11.26 -5.66 27.60
CA GLU A 67 -11.47 -6.62 26.53
C GLU A 67 -11.90 -5.83 25.29
N VAL A 68 -10.95 -5.57 24.39
CA VAL A 68 -11.22 -4.92 23.12
C VAL A 68 -12.05 -5.90 22.30
N GLN A 69 -13.36 -5.68 22.29
CA GLN A 69 -14.26 -6.42 21.44
C GLN A 69 -13.80 -6.23 19.99
N ASN A 70 -13.32 -7.31 19.38
CA ASN A 70 -12.89 -7.36 17.99
C ASN A 70 -14.13 -7.25 17.09
N THR A 71 -14.66 -6.04 16.91
CA THR A 71 -15.73 -5.78 15.94
C THR A 71 -15.12 -5.92 14.55
N LYS A 72 -15.43 -7.02 13.87
CA LYS A 72 -15.08 -7.25 12.46
C LYS A 72 -15.64 -6.09 11.63
N VAL A 73 -14.76 -5.18 11.21
CA VAL A 73 -15.14 -4.05 10.35
C VAL A 73 -15.40 -4.62 8.96
N GLU A 74 -16.66 -4.64 8.53
CA GLU A 74 -17.00 -5.05 7.17
C GLU A 74 -16.47 -4.00 6.18
N PRO A 75 -15.81 -4.42 5.09
CA PRO A 75 -15.21 -3.50 4.13
C PRO A 75 -16.27 -2.73 3.37
N PHE A 76 -16.02 -1.44 3.17
CA PHE A 76 -16.89 -0.60 2.37
C PHE A 76 -16.72 -0.95 0.87
N VAL A 77 -17.82 -1.31 0.22
CA VAL A 77 -17.86 -1.70 -1.20
C VAL A 77 -18.94 -0.90 -1.93
N VAL A 78 -18.63 -0.45 -3.15
CA VAL A 78 -19.49 0.41 -3.97
C VAL A 78 -19.57 -0.14 -5.39
N SER A 79 -20.68 0.08 -6.08
CA SER A 79 -20.80 -0.27 -7.50
C SER A 79 -20.08 0.75 -8.40
N PRO A 80 -19.60 0.34 -9.58
CA PRO A 80 -18.93 1.26 -10.49
C PRO A 80 -19.84 2.39 -10.98
N GLN A 81 -21.16 2.15 -11.10
CA GLN A 81 -22.13 3.19 -11.48
C GLN A 81 -22.22 4.30 -10.43
N GLN A 82 -22.28 3.94 -9.15
CA GLN A 82 -22.30 4.91 -8.04
C GLN A 82 -21.02 5.74 -8.00
N VAL A 83 -19.87 5.10 -8.21
CA VAL A 83 -18.59 5.82 -8.28
C VAL A 83 -18.58 6.79 -9.46
N LEU A 84 -19.06 6.38 -10.63
CA LEU A 84 -19.14 7.24 -11.81
C LEU A 84 -20.12 8.39 -11.68
N GLU A 85 -21.17 8.26 -10.86
CA GLU A 85 -22.12 9.34 -10.59
C GLU A 85 -21.47 10.45 -9.76
N VAL A 86 -20.68 10.07 -8.74
CA VAL A 86 -20.11 11.02 -7.77
C VAL A 86 -18.72 11.52 -8.16
N TYR A 87 -17.86 10.63 -8.67
CA TYR A 87 -16.42 10.89 -8.86
C TYR A 87 -15.99 11.00 -10.32
N ARG A 88 -16.93 11.11 -11.26
CA ARG A 88 -16.63 11.16 -12.72
C ARG A 88 -15.50 12.12 -13.08
N SER A 89 -15.53 13.32 -12.49
CA SER A 89 -14.58 14.40 -12.77
C SER A 89 -13.19 14.17 -12.20
N ARG A 90 -13.06 13.27 -11.22
CA ARG A 90 -11.80 12.88 -10.59
C ARG A 90 -11.15 11.66 -11.21
N LEU A 91 -11.87 10.93 -12.06
CA LEU A 91 -11.38 9.79 -12.82
C LEU A 91 -10.90 10.22 -14.20
N THR A 92 -9.80 9.63 -14.66
CA THR A 92 -9.34 9.74 -16.04
C THR A 92 -10.35 9.12 -17.01
N LYS A 93 -10.29 9.50 -18.29
CA LYS A 93 -11.17 8.92 -19.31
C LYS A 93 -11.01 7.40 -19.42
N TYR A 94 -9.79 6.90 -19.21
CA TYR A 94 -9.51 5.47 -19.20
C TYR A 94 -10.22 4.77 -18.03
N GLU A 95 -10.01 5.26 -16.81
CA GLU A 95 -10.66 4.73 -15.59
C GLU A 95 -12.19 4.76 -15.71
N GLN A 96 -12.78 5.80 -16.32
CA GLN A 96 -14.24 5.87 -16.50
C GLN A 96 -14.81 4.68 -17.31
N SER A 97 -14.02 4.12 -18.23
CA SER A 97 -14.39 2.93 -19.00
C SER A 97 -13.95 1.64 -18.33
N GLU A 98 -12.76 1.64 -17.72
CA GLU A 98 -12.17 0.46 -17.09
C GLU A 98 -12.96 0.03 -15.85
N ILE A 99 -13.39 0.98 -15.02
CA ILE A 99 -14.09 0.73 -13.75
C ILE A 99 -15.34 -0.15 -13.92
N LEU A 100 -16.00 -0.09 -15.08
CA LEU A 100 -17.19 -0.88 -15.38
C LEU A 100 -16.93 -2.41 -15.42
N HIS A 101 -15.66 -2.83 -15.57
CA HIS A 101 -15.27 -4.24 -15.53
C HIS A 101 -15.08 -4.77 -14.10
N TYR A 102 -15.11 -3.90 -13.09
CA TYR A 102 -14.94 -4.24 -11.69
C TYR A 102 -16.27 -4.06 -10.95
N PRO A 103 -16.99 -5.15 -10.61
CA PRO A 103 -18.31 -5.05 -9.98
C PRO A 103 -18.25 -4.54 -8.53
N GLU A 104 -17.13 -4.77 -7.85
CA GLU A 104 -16.88 -4.36 -6.47
C GLU A 104 -15.74 -3.34 -6.43
N ILE A 105 -16.04 -2.10 -6.03
CA ILE A 105 -15.07 -1.03 -5.89
C ILE A 105 -14.82 -0.76 -4.41
N TYR A 106 -13.57 -0.88 -3.98
CA TYR A 106 -13.14 -0.60 -2.60
C TYR A 106 -12.30 0.67 -2.50
N PHE A 107 -11.51 0.98 -3.55
CA PHE A 107 -10.60 2.12 -3.56
C PHE A 107 -10.38 2.67 -4.97
N ILE A 108 -10.60 3.98 -5.15
CA ILE A 108 -10.43 4.67 -6.44
C ILE A 108 -9.11 5.43 -6.56
N GLY A 109 -8.40 5.63 -5.44
CA GLY A 109 -7.09 6.26 -5.41
C GLY A 109 -6.99 7.71 -5.86
N ALA A 110 -8.02 8.56 -5.71
CA ALA A 110 -8.13 9.92 -6.26
C ALA A 110 -6.97 10.91 -5.94
N ASN A 111 -5.77 10.64 -6.46
CA ASN A 111 -4.55 11.40 -6.29
C ASN A 111 -4.44 12.43 -7.44
N PRO A 112 -4.18 13.72 -7.14
CA PRO A 112 -4.00 14.74 -8.17
C PRO A 112 -2.88 14.41 -9.19
N ASN A 113 -1.91 13.59 -8.79
CA ASN A 113 -0.78 13.20 -9.63
C ASN A 113 -1.12 12.13 -10.69
N LYS A 114 -2.30 11.49 -10.62
CA LYS A 114 -2.78 10.52 -11.62
C LYS A 114 -2.82 11.08 -13.04
N SER A 115 -3.08 12.38 -13.14
CA SER A 115 -3.17 13.12 -14.41
C SER A 115 -1.87 13.06 -15.26
N ARG A 116 -0.74 12.70 -14.65
CA ARG A 116 0.58 12.64 -15.31
C ARG A 116 0.85 11.37 -16.13
N LEU A 117 0.01 10.34 -16.05
CA LEU A 117 0.17 9.09 -16.81
C LEU A 117 -0.75 8.97 -18.03
N GLN A 118 -1.39 10.05 -18.47
CA GLN A 118 -2.27 9.96 -19.65
C GLN A 118 -1.48 9.75 -20.95
N PRO A 119 -1.98 8.90 -21.88
CA PRO A 119 -1.45 8.82 -23.23
C PRO A 119 -1.56 10.20 -23.89
N GLY A 120 -0.41 10.85 -24.08
CA GLY A 120 -0.29 12.19 -24.66
C GLY A 120 -0.04 13.33 -23.65
N ALA A 121 -0.07 13.05 -22.35
CA ALA A 121 0.49 13.98 -21.36
C ALA A 121 2.01 13.75 -21.32
N SER A 122 2.75 14.63 -22.00
CA SER A 122 4.20 14.71 -21.90
C SER A 122 4.61 14.60 -20.43
N ALA A 123 5.41 13.58 -20.12
CA ALA A 123 5.94 13.34 -18.79
C ALA A 123 6.53 14.64 -18.24
N GLY A 124 5.83 15.26 -17.28
CA GLY A 124 6.24 16.49 -16.60
C GLY A 124 7.37 16.25 -15.61
N GLY A 125 8.44 15.58 -16.05
CA GLY A 125 9.73 15.50 -15.39
C GLY A 125 10.77 16.12 -16.32
N THR A 126 11.18 17.34 -16.00
CA THR A 126 12.31 18.12 -16.54
C THR A 126 12.79 17.69 -17.93
N VAL A 127 12.23 18.35 -18.95
CA VAL A 127 12.77 18.40 -20.31
C VAL A 127 14.20 18.93 -20.23
N GLY A 128 15.17 18.01 -20.30
CA GLY A 128 16.51 18.36 -20.73
C GLY A 128 16.42 18.78 -22.19
N THR A 129 16.70 20.04 -22.48
CA THR A 129 16.92 20.59 -23.82
C THR A 129 18.13 19.90 -24.45
N GLY A 130 17.89 18.74 -25.05
CA GLY A 130 18.84 17.99 -25.86
C GLY A 130 18.19 17.69 -27.21
N ASN A 131 18.74 18.29 -28.25
CA ASN A 131 18.28 18.16 -29.63
C ASN A 131 18.24 16.67 -30.05
N GLY A 132 17.08 16.20 -30.52
CA GLY A 132 16.98 14.99 -31.35
C GLY A 132 16.80 13.62 -30.67
N SER A 133 16.10 13.51 -29.54
CA SER A 133 15.77 12.20 -28.96
C SER A 133 14.31 11.82 -29.22
N GLU A 134 14.17 10.89 -30.15
CA GLU A 134 13.08 9.94 -30.37
C GLU A 134 11.89 10.02 -29.40
N LEU A 135 10.73 10.23 -30.00
CA LEU A 135 9.42 9.74 -29.58
C LEU A 135 9.55 8.40 -28.83
N LEU A 136 9.84 8.42 -27.53
CA LEU A 136 9.73 7.24 -26.67
C LEU A 136 8.25 6.87 -26.73
N ALA A 137 7.94 5.89 -27.58
CA ALA A 137 6.61 5.35 -27.73
C ALA A 137 6.08 5.05 -26.33
N CYS A 138 5.04 5.77 -25.92
CA CYS A 138 4.37 5.55 -24.64
C CYS A 138 3.79 4.12 -24.65
N LYS A 139 4.58 3.14 -24.19
CA LYS A 139 4.18 1.74 -24.13
C LYS A 139 2.99 1.63 -23.20
N ASN A 140 2.05 0.76 -23.57
CA ASN A 140 0.83 0.54 -22.80
C ASN A 140 0.14 1.87 -22.45
N TYR A 141 -0.05 2.74 -23.44
CA TYR A 141 -0.71 4.05 -23.26
C TYR A 141 -0.02 4.98 -22.23
N GLY A 142 1.26 4.77 -21.94
CA GLY A 142 2.02 5.58 -20.97
C GLY A 142 2.00 5.03 -19.54
N PHE A 143 1.38 3.87 -19.31
CA PHE A 143 1.42 3.20 -18.01
C PHE A 143 2.71 2.40 -17.77
N ASP A 144 3.41 2.01 -18.84
CA ASP A 144 4.65 1.23 -18.76
C ASP A 144 5.86 2.08 -19.18
N ASP A 145 7.01 1.82 -18.56
CA ASP A 145 8.29 2.35 -19.01
C ASP A 145 8.83 1.63 -20.26
N ALA A 146 9.99 2.06 -20.76
CA ALA A 146 10.63 1.46 -21.93
C ALA A 146 10.94 -0.04 -21.77
N SER A 147 11.10 -0.52 -20.52
CA SER A 147 11.35 -1.92 -20.18
C SER A 147 10.09 -2.76 -19.99
N GLY A 148 8.90 -2.17 -20.14
CA GLY A 148 7.62 -2.84 -19.88
C GLY A 148 7.30 -2.99 -18.39
N SER A 149 7.97 -2.23 -17.51
CA SER A 149 7.62 -2.18 -16.10
C SER A 149 6.55 -1.13 -15.86
N TYR A 150 5.49 -1.47 -15.12
CA TYR A 150 4.45 -0.52 -14.74
C TYR A 150 5.04 0.65 -13.91
N ILE A 151 4.63 1.87 -14.26
CA ILE A 151 5.11 3.10 -13.62
C ILE A 151 4.34 3.31 -12.32
N HIS A 152 5.02 3.09 -11.19
CA HIS A 152 4.44 3.24 -9.86
C HIS A 152 4.05 4.69 -9.54
N VAL A 153 2.78 4.90 -9.19
CA VAL A 153 2.25 6.14 -8.61
C VAL A 153 1.79 5.86 -7.18
N ALA A 154 2.42 6.52 -6.20
CA ALA A 154 2.05 6.34 -4.81
C ALA A 154 0.59 6.80 -4.56
N HIS A 155 -0.12 6.06 -3.71
CA HIS A 155 -1.53 6.24 -3.34
C HIS A 155 -2.52 6.08 -4.50
N ASP A 156 -2.05 5.55 -5.63
CA ASP A 156 -2.94 5.16 -6.73
C ASP A 156 -3.49 3.75 -6.49
N HIS A 157 -4.58 3.42 -7.18
CA HIS A 157 -5.29 2.15 -7.04
C HIS A 157 -4.74 1.09 -7.99
N ILE A 158 -4.96 -0.18 -7.63
CA ILE A 158 -4.86 -1.33 -8.53
C ILE A 158 -6.14 -2.16 -8.39
N ALA A 159 -6.75 -2.49 -9.53
CA ALA A 159 -7.97 -3.28 -9.59
C ALA A 159 -9.09 -2.72 -8.69
N TYR A 160 -9.10 -1.38 -8.49
CA TYR A 160 -10.03 -0.68 -7.61
C TYR A 160 -10.12 -1.23 -6.18
N ARG A 161 -9.05 -1.86 -5.69
CA ARG A 161 -9.00 -2.52 -4.38
C ARG A 161 -7.75 -2.22 -3.58
N TYR A 162 -6.59 -2.29 -4.23
CA TYR A 162 -5.32 -2.12 -3.54
C TYR A 162 -4.82 -0.69 -3.69
N GLU A 163 -4.38 -0.08 -2.59
CA GLU A 163 -3.68 1.20 -2.60
C GLU A 163 -2.16 0.96 -2.64
N MET A 164 -1.49 1.46 -3.67
CA MET A 164 -0.04 1.35 -3.78
C MET A 164 0.66 2.33 -2.83
N LEU A 165 1.42 1.83 -1.85
CA LEU A 165 2.08 2.71 -0.88
C LEU A 165 3.54 2.96 -1.26
N LYS A 166 4.33 1.89 -1.36
CA LYS A 166 5.77 2.00 -1.55
C LYS A 166 6.34 0.78 -2.28
N VAL A 167 7.25 1.03 -3.22
CA VAL A 167 8.05 -0.04 -3.82
C VAL A 167 9.00 -0.65 -2.77
N ILE A 168 8.89 -1.95 -2.55
CA ILE A 168 9.72 -2.72 -1.61
C ILE A 168 10.75 -3.61 -2.31
N GLY A 169 10.62 -3.83 -3.62
CA GLY A 169 11.61 -4.55 -4.42
C GLY A 169 11.50 -4.23 -5.91
N LYS A 170 12.63 -4.28 -6.62
CA LYS A 170 12.71 -4.16 -8.09
C LYS A 170 13.66 -5.21 -8.63
N GLY A 171 13.38 -5.75 -9.80
CA GLY A 171 14.22 -6.75 -10.45
C GLY A 171 13.91 -6.94 -11.93
N SER A 172 14.51 -7.98 -12.52
CA SER A 172 14.28 -8.37 -13.92
C SER A 172 12.82 -8.77 -14.18
N PHE A 173 12.16 -9.38 -13.19
CA PHE A 173 10.78 -9.84 -13.29
C PHE A 173 9.73 -8.71 -13.17
N GLY A 174 10.14 -7.53 -12.69
CA GLY A 174 9.24 -6.40 -12.44
C GLY A 174 9.47 -5.76 -11.08
N SER A 175 8.40 -5.33 -10.41
CA SER A 175 8.45 -4.64 -9.13
C SER A 175 7.54 -5.28 -8.09
N VAL A 176 7.91 -5.19 -6.82
CA VAL A 176 7.07 -5.57 -5.69
C VAL A 176 6.75 -4.33 -4.88
N ILE A 177 5.46 -4.11 -4.63
CA ILE A 177 4.92 -2.93 -3.96
C ILE A 177 4.30 -3.37 -2.64
N ARG A 178 4.62 -2.68 -1.54
CA ARG A 178 3.78 -2.73 -0.35
C ARG A 178 2.50 -1.98 -0.68
N ALA A 179 1.38 -2.67 -0.60
CA ALA A 179 0.06 -2.12 -0.85
C ALA A 179 -0.87 -2.36 0.35
N PHE A 180 -1.93 -1.58 0.45
CA PHE A 180 -3.01 -1.81 1.41
C PHE A 180 -4.22 -2.39 0.69
N ASP A 181 -4.70 -3.55 1.14
CA ASP A 181 -5.89 -4.22 0.63
C ASP A 181 -7.13 -3.67 1.36
N HIS A 182 -7.92 -2.82 0.70
CA HIS A 182 -9.12 -2.21 1.27
C HIS A 182 -10.29 -3.21 1.45
N LYS A 183 -10.24 -4.40 0.84
CA LYS A 183 -11.26 -5.45 1.07
C LYS A 183 -11.01 -6.19 2.37
N ASN A 184 -9.76 -6.53 2.67
CA ASN A 184 -9.40 -7.32 3.86
C ASN A 184 -8.77 -6.47 4.97
N MET A 185 -8.63 -5.15 4.76
CA MET A 185 -8.05 -4.19 5.68
C MET A 185 -6.64 -4.58 6.18
N GLN A 186 -5.78 -5.05 5.27
CA GLN A 186 -4.43 -5.52 5.61
C GLN A 186 -3.35 -5.06 4.62
N ASN A 187 -2.11 -5.00 5.08
CA ASN A 187 -0.96 -4.74 4.21
C ASN A 187 -0.57 -6.01 3.46
N VAL A 188 -0.30 -5.88 2.16
CA VAL A 188 0.10 -7.00 1.28
C VAL A 188 1.32 -6.62 0.46
N ALA A 189 2.02 -7.64 -0.07
CA ALA A 189 3.04 -7.48 -1.09
C ALA A 189 2.41 -7.76 -2.46
N LEU A 190 2.34 -6.73 -3.31
CA LEU A 190 1.77 -6.81 -4.66
C LEU A 190 2.90 -6.88 -5.69
N LYS A 191 3.02 -8.03 -6.37
CA LYS A 191 4.02 -8.26 -7.42
C LYS A 191 3.46 -7.83 -8.78
N MET A 192 4.06 -6.79 -9.36
CA MET A 192 3.79 -6.32 -10.72
C MET A 192 4.79 -6.95 -11.68
N VAL A 193 4.33 -7.88 -12.51
CA VAL A 193 5.15 -8.54 -13.52
C VAL A 193 5.27 -7.64 -14.74
N ARG A 194 6.45 -7.60 -15.37
CA ARG A 194 6.65 -6.85 -16.62
C ARG A 194 5.72 -7.32 -17.73
N ASN A 195 5.24 -6.36 -18.52
CA ASN A 195 4.40 -6.57 -19.69
C ASN A 195 5.21 -7.10 -20.88
N GLU A 196 5.81 -8.30 -20.73
CA GLU A 196 6.49 -9.02 -21.80
C GLU A 196 6.05 -10.49 -21.83
N LYS A 197 5.87 -11.06 -23.03
CA LYS A 197 5.37 -12.43 -23.24
C LYS A 197 6.12 -13.49 -22.43
N ARG A 198 7.45 -13.40 -22.35
CA ARG A 198 8.28 -14.35 -21.60
C ARG A 198 7.97 -14.35 -20.10
N PHE A 199 7.69 -13.18 -19.53
CA PHE A 199 7.42 -13.03 -18.09
C PHE A 199 5.97 -13.42 -17.77
N HIS A 200 5.03 -13.22 -18.70
CA HIS A 200 3.67 -13.74 -18.55
C HIS A 200 3.64 -15.27 -18.42
N GLN A 201 4.40 -15.99 -19.26
CA GLN A 201 4.50 -17.45 -19.19
C GLN A 201 5.11 -17.90 -17.86
N GLN A 202 6.20 -17.26 -17.42
CA GLN A 202 6.83 -17.57 -16.14
C GLN A 202 5.90 -17.30 -14.94
N ALA A 203 5.13 -16.21 -14.98
CA ALA A 203 4.16 -15.89 -13.93
C ALA A 203 3.04 -16.94 -13.84
N GLN A 204 2.56 -17.46 -14.98
CA GLN A 204 1.60 -18.57 -15.00
C GLN A 204 2.17 -19.83 -14.34
N THR A 205 3.42 -20.17 -14.66
CA THR A 205 4.12 -21.29 -14.02
C THR A 205 4.26 -21.07 -12.51
N GLU A 206 4.67 -19.87 -12.07
CA GLU A 206 4.80 -19.52 -10.65
C GLU A 206 3.46 -19.64 -9.90
N ILE A 207 2.37 -19.11 -10.46
CA ILE A 207 1.00 -19.24 -9.92
C ILE A 207 0.62 -20.71 -9.75
N ASN A 208 0.87 -21.54 -10.75
CA ASN A 208 0.52 -22.96 -10.72
C ASN A 208 1.32 -23.72 -9.64
N ILE A 209 2.62 -23.43 -9.52
CA ILE A 209 3.47 -24.03 -8.49
C ILE A 209 2.99 -23.62 -7.10
N LEU A 210 2.78 -22.32 -6.86
CA LEU A 210 2.36 -21.82 -5.55
C LEU A 210 0.98 -22.34 -5.15
N ARG A 211 0.05 -22.47 -6.09
CA ARG A 211 -1.28 -23.07 -5.83
C ARG A 211 -1.14 -24.54 -5.38
N HIS A 212 -0.38 -25.34 -6.12
CA HIS A 212 -0.13 -26.75 -5.79
C HIS A 212 0.57 -26.93 -4.44
N LEU A 213 1.52 -26.05 -4.11
CA LEU A 213 2.18 -26.06 -2.81
C LEU A 213 1.23 -25.65 -1.69
N ARG A 214 0.39 -24.64 -1.91
CA ARG A 214 -0.59 -24.16 -0.92
C ARG A 214 -1.60 -25.24 -0.54
N GLU A 215 -2.06 -26.04 -1.49
CA GLU A 215 -2.96 -27.19 -1.24
C GLU A 215 -2.35 -28.22 -0.28
N LYS A 216 -1.01 -28.33 -0.27
CA LYS A 216 -0.27 -29.25 0.60
C LYS A 216 0.18 -28.61 1.90
N ASP A 217 0.18 -27.28 2.01
CA ASP A 217 0.67 -26.53 3.17
C ASP A 217 -0.43 -26.20 4.19
N ILE A 218 -1.21 -27.21 4.58
CA ILE A 218 -2.39 -27.03 5.45
C ILE A 218 -2.01 -26.35 6.78
N ASN A 219 -0.86 -26.72 7.34
CA ASN A 219 -0.40 -26.24 8.65
C ASN A 219 0.54 -25.04 8.57
N ASN A 220 0.74 -24.43 7.38
CA ASN A 220 1.68 -23.33 7.16
C ASN A 220 3.10 -23.64 7.71
N SER A 221 3.62 -24.81 7.37
CA SER A 221 4.86 -25.38 7.93
C SER A 221 5.98 -25.51 6.91
N MET A 222 5.69 -25.32 5.61
CA MET A 222 6.67 -25.48 4.55
C MET A 222 7.58 -24.25 4.34
N ASN A 223 7.39 -23.17 5.11
CA ASN A 223 8.11 -21.89 4.95
C ASN A 223 8.05 -21.34 3.51
N VAL A 224 6.94 -21.61 2.81
CA VAL A 224 6.68 -21.13 1.45
C VAL A 224 5.77 -19.90 1.52
N ILE A 225 6.04 -18.90 0.68
CA ILE A 225 5.18 -17.72 0.60
C ILE A 225 3.79 -18.11 0.08
N HIS A 226 2.75 -17.56 0.69
CA HIS A 226 1.37 -17.81 0.29
C HIS A 226 0.85 -16.67 -0.60
N MET A 227 0.32 -17.04 -1.76
CA MET A 227 -0.40 -16.14 -2.66
C MET A 227 -1.88 -16.09 -2.25
N PHE A 228 -2.47 -14.90 -2.28
CA PHE A 228 -3.85 -14.61 -1.85
C PHE A 228 -4.79 -14.38 -3.04
#